data_AF-A0A972PW09-F1
#
_entry.id   AF-A0A972PW09-F1
#
_cell.length_a   1.000
_cell.length_b   1.000
_cell.length_c   1.000
_cell.angle_alpha   90.00
_cell.angle_beta   90.00
_cell.angle_gamma   90.00
#
_symmetry.space_group_name_H-M   'P 1'
#
loop_
_entity.id
_entity.type
_entity.pdbx_description
1 polymer ?
#
loop_
_entity_poly.entity_id
_entity_poly.type
_entity_poly.pdbx_seq_one_letter_code
_entity_poly.pdbx_strand_id
1 'polypeptide(L)'
;MVERMEPRALVKIVLVAGVLLPLLFAGAHAAAQGLGEEGEFVLQEEYRVEINELGDAHITDIISYDEAWFDEYGYIFEENPNLLSRRYRSDSNVGEVEDFDVDIDARNAKVTISFDTPGLAYNLQDGWTLFGYTGYELEEEGNDEVVLKAAWTLNNEWTLFETMGLEERVVIDLPSGAQDADFDESSGTLTYSLPVAAAGKGFLEANKTALTIVFSLLMALSLVALLFLLTRKPAPAQPVAAYPHPEPPAGRDTFVAPAPPAAPVESEAGGTEQAAGVTMPHEGTGDIAPSPQYCRKCGHPRGSPEEKFCRKCGAPHS
;
A
#
# COMPACT_ATOMS: atom_id res chain seq x y z
N MET A 1 54.34 18.98 -21.82
CA MET A 1 53.92 20.30 -21.33
C MET A 1 52.44 20.14 -20.99
N VAL A 2 52.12 19.91 -19.72
CA VAL A 2 50.74 19.61 -19.29
C VAL A 2 50.11 20.94 -18.92
N GLU A 3 49.25 21.45 -19.80
CA GLU A 3 48.48 22.67 -19.52
C GLU A 3 47.57 22.39 -18.32
N ARG A 4 47.75 23.19 -17.26
CA ARG A 4 46.89 23.15 -16.08
C ARG A 4 45.50 23.64 -16.49
N MET A 5 44.61 22.70 -16.72
CA MET A 5 43.20 22.96 -16.95
C MET A 5 42.62 23.68 -15.73
N GLU A 6 42.02 24.86 -15.93
CA GLU A 6 41.43 25.63 -14.84
C GLU A 6 40.29 24.84 -14.18
N PRO A 7 40.18 24.87 -12.83
CA PRO A 7 39.18 24.07 -12.09
C PRO A 7 37.74 24.38 -12.49
N ARG A 8 37.48 25.56 -13.07
CA ARG A 8 36.15 25.96 -13.58
C ARG A 8 35.79 25.28 -14.90
N ALA A 9 36.75 24.89 -15.71
CA ALA A 9 36.51 24.13 -16.93
C ALA A 9 36.16 22.67 -16.61
N LEU A 10 36.77 22.11 -15.57
CA LEU A 10 36.55 20.73 -15.13
C LEU A 10 35.12 20.53 -14.59
N VAL A 11 34.60 21.49 -13.81
CA VAL A 11 33.22 21.44 -13.30
C VAL A 11 32.19 21.48 -14.45
N LYS A 12 32.41 22.29 -15.49
CA LYS A 12 31.48 22.37 -16.63
C LYS A 12 31.48 21.08 -17.47
N ILE A 13 32.63 20.45 -17.64
CA ILE A 13 32.75 19.17 -18.36
C ILE A 13 32.05 18.06 -17.58
N VAL A 14 32.20 18.02 -16.25
CA VAL A 14 31.50 17.04 -15.39
C VAL A 14 29.99 17.27 -15.41
N LEU A 15 29.52 18.52 -15.42
CA LEU A 15 28.09 18.84 -15.46
C LEU A 15 27.44 18.51 -16.82
N VAL A 16 28.16 18.72 -17.93
CA VAL A 16 27.67 18.35 -19.27
C VAL A 16 27.72 16.82 -19.47
N ALA A 17 28.76 16.14 -18.97
CA ALA A 17 28.84 14.68 -19.00
C ALA A 17 27.77 14.03 -18.11
N GLY A 18 27.48 14.60 -16.93
CA GLY A 18 26.47 14.08 -16.00
C GLY A 18 25.03 14.21 -16.51
N VAL A 19 24.73 15.17 -17.38
CA VAL A 19 23.40 15.32 -18.01
C VAL A 19 23.26 14.48 -19.29
N LEU A 20 24.37 14.23 -20.01
CA LEU A 20 24.35 13.41 -21.23
C LEU A 20 24.44 11.91 -20.97
N LEU A 21 24.99 11.48 -19.83
CA LEU A 21 25.11 10.06 -19.50
C LEU A 21 23.77 9.33 -19.31
N PRO A 22 22.75 9.85 -18.60
CA PRO A 22 21.47 9.16 -18.47
C PRO A 22 20.69 9.07 -19.80
N LEU A 23 20.88 10.03 -20.71
CA LEU A 23 20.26 10.01 -22.05
C LEU A 23 20.82 8.91 -22.98
N LEU A 24 22.02 8.39 -22.70
CA LEU A 24 22.60 7.28 -23.45
C LEU A 24 22.19 5.90 -22.92
N PHE A 25 21.74 5.80 -21.66
CA PHE A 25 21.22 4.55 -21.09
C PHE A 25 19.70 4.40 -21.28
N ALA A 26 18.95 5.49 -21.46
CA ALA A 26 17.52 5.44 -21.79
C ALA A 26 17.20 4.86 -23.19
N GLY A 27 18.21 4.60 -24.04
CA GLY A 27 18.03 4.10 -25.42
C GLY A 27 18.50 2.67 -25.66
N ALA A 28 18.91 1.92 -24.63
CA ALA A 28 19.59 0.63 -24.78
C ALA A 28 18.86 -0.56 -24.13
N HIS A 29 17.55 -0.47 -23.92
CA HIS A 29 16.71 -1.67 -23.73
C HIS A 29 16.12 -2.07 -25.09
N ALA A 30 17.02 -2.47 -25.99
CA ALA A 30 16.63 -3.24 -27.16
C ALA A 30 16.21 -4.62 -26.67
N ALA A 31 14.91 -4.76 -26.43
CA ALA A 31 14.10 -5.96 -26.52
C ALA A 31 14.91 -7.27 -26.64
N ALA A 32 15.05 -7.97 -25.52
CA ALA A 32 15.21 -9.40 -25.52
C ALA A 32 13.86 -10.03 -25.96
N GLN A 33 13.49 -9.88 -27.24
CA GLN A 33 12.36 -10.62 -27.83
C GLN A 33 12.78 -12.08 -28.04
N GLY A 34 12.72 -12.84 -26.95
CA GLY A 34 12.88 -14.28 -26.95
C GLY A 34 11.54 -14.98 -27.21
N LEU A 35 11.34 -15.43 -28.45
CA LEU A 35 10.49 -16.57 -28.81
C LEU A 35 8.97 -16.43 -28.59
N GLY A 36 8.29 -15.64 -29.43
CA GLY A 36 6.88 -15.85 -29.75
C GLY A 36 6.76 -16.55 -31.11
N GLU A 37 6.13 -17.73 -31.16
CA GLU A 37 5.58 -18.26 -32.41
C GLU A 37 4.62 -17.21 -33.01
N GLU A 38 4.55 -17.10 -34.34
CA GLU A 38 3.73 -16.08 -35.02
C GLU A 38 2.30 -16.01 -34.47
N GLY A 39 1.99 -14.95 -33.70
CA GLY A 39 0.63 -14.65 -33.22
C GLY A 39 0.45 -14.49 -31.70
N GLU A 40 1.49 -14.68 -30.88
CA GLU A 40 1.38 -14.42 -29.44
C GLU A 40 1.82 -12.98 -29.10
N PHE A 41 0.87 -12.16 -28.63
CA PHE A 41 1.20 -10.85 -28.07
C PHE A 41 1.86 -11.03 -26.70
N VAL A 42 2.94 -10.27 -26.47
CA VAL A 42 3.71 -10.28 -25.22
C VAL A 42 3.66 -8.88 -24.62
N LEU A 43 3.34 -8.81 -23.32
CA LEU A 43 3.48 -7.59 -22.52
C LEU A 43 4.84 -7.60 -21.83
N GLN A 44 5.42 -6.42 -21.70
CA GLN A 44 6.60 -6.19 -20.86
C GLN A 44 6.22 -5.24 -19.73
N GLU A 45 6.44 -5.64 -18.49
CA GLU A 45 6.12 -4.86 -17.28
C GLU A 45 7.42 -4.56 -16.54
N GLU A 46 7.68 -3.28 -16.27
CA GLU A 46 8.73 -2.84 -15.36
C GLU A 46 8.09 -2.25 -14.11
N TYR A 47 8.23 -2.96 -12.99
CA TYR A 47 7.59 -2.63 -11.73
C TYR A 47 8.62 -2.12 -10.72
N ARG A 48 8.71 -0.82 -10.53
CA ARG A 48 9.66 -0.18 -9.60
C ARG A 48 9.02 0.12 -8.26
N VAL A 49 9.67 -0.32 -7.18
CA VAL A 49 9.20 -0.21 -5.79
C VAL A 49 10.24 0.55 -4.97
N GLU A 50 9.95 1.79 -4.62
CA GLU A 50 10.84 2.67 -3.86
C GLU A 50 10.44 2.69 -2.39
N ILE A 51 11.19 1.95 -1.55
CA ILE A 51 10.86 1.75 -0.13
C ILE A 51 11.56 2.80 0.74
N ASN A 52 10.79 3.46 1.62
CA ASN A 52 11.31 4.44 2.56
C ASN A 52 11.71 3.80 3.92
N GLU A 53 12.28 4.60 4.82
CA GLU A 53 12.73 4.14 6.15
C GLU A 53 11.61 3.63 7.08
N LEU A 54 10.35 3.91 6.75
CA LEU A 54 9.16 3.48 7.49
C LEU A 54 8.52 2.21 6.89
N GLY A 55 9.06 1.71 5.78
CA GLY A 55 8.52 0.58 5.04
C GLY A 55 7.31 0.92 4.17
N ASP A 56 6.99 2.20 3.99
CA ASP A 56 6.05 2.63 2.95
C ASP A 56 6.77 2.62 1.60
N ALA A 57 6.01 2.43 0.52
CA ALA A 57 6.57 2.40 -0.82
C ALA A 57 5.86 3.37 -1.76
N HIS A 58 6.64 4.01 -2.62
CA HIS A 58 6.16 4.59 -3.87
C HIS A 58 6.37 3.56 -4.98
N ILE A 59 5.33 3.29 -5.76
CA ILE A 59 5.38 2.30 -6.84
C ILE A 59 5.20 3.02 -8.16
N THR A 60 6.03 2.67 -9.14
CA THR A 60 5.86 3.03 -10.55
C THR A 60 5.84 1.76 -11.39
N ASP A 61 4.74 1.51 -12.09
CA ASP A 61 4.55 0.37 -12.98
C ASP A 61 4.45 0.85 -14.43
N ILE A 62 5.36 0.38 -15.28
CA ILE A 62 5.40 0.71 -16.70
C ILE A 62 5.07 -0.55 -17.50
N ILE A 63 3.88 -0.57 -18.08
CA ILE A 63 3.41 -1.66 -18.92
C ILE A 63 3.58 -1.24 -20.39
N SER A 64 4.40 -1.98 -21.11
CA SER A 64 4.61 -1.84 -22.56
C SER A 64 3.86 -2.95 -23.29
N TYR A 65 3.01 -2.55 -24.23
CA TYR A 65 2.19 -3.44 -25.03
C TYR A 65 2.79 -3.64 -26.43
N ASP A 66 2.35 -4.69 -27.13
CA ASP A 66 2.52 -4.76 -28.58
C ASP A 66 1.81 -3.57 -29.26
N GLU A 67 2.50 -2.88 -30.17
CA GLU A 67 2.00 -1.67 -30.81
C GLU A 67 0.68 -1.93 -31.58
N ALA A 68 0.57 -3.06 -32.29
CA ALA A 68 -0.63 -3.35 -33.08
C ALA A 68 -1.83 -3.65 -32.18
N TRP A 69 -1.61 -4.38 -31.07
CA TRP A 69 -2.63 -4.61 -30.07
C TRP A 69 -3.08 -3.31 -29.41
N PHE A 70 -2.13 -2.45 -29.03
CA PHE A 70 -2.42 -1.18 -28.37
C PHE A 70 -3.12 -0.17 -29.29
N ASP A 71 -2.75 -0.11 -30.57
CA ASP A 71 -3.44 0.72 -31.56
C ASP A 71 -4.92 0.32 -31.72
N GLU A 72 -5.23 -0.98 -31.62
CA GLU A 72 -6.59 -1.49 -31.72
C GLU A 72 -7.39 -1.27 -30.43
N TYR A 73 -6.79 -1.53 -29.26
CA TYR A 73 -7.52 -1.63 -28.00
C TYR A 73 -7.20 -0.54 -26.96
N GLY A 74 -6.11 0.20 -27.11
CA GLY A 74 -5.59 1.14 -26.11
C GLY A 74 -6.57 2.26 -25.75
N TYR A 75 -7.46 2.64 -26.66
CA TYR A 75 -8.52 3.62 -26.40
C TYR A 75 -9.43 3.23 -25.21
N ILE A 76 -9.56 1.93 -24.92
CA ILE A 76 -10.38 1.44 -23.80
C ILE A 76 -9.79 1.90 -22.45
N PHE A 77 -8.47 1.98 -22.33
CA PHE A 77 -7.81 2.49 -21.13
C PHE A 77 -8.00 3.99 -20.96
N GLU A 78 -7.99 4.75 -22.05
CA GLU A 78 -8.29 6.19 -22.03
C GLU A 78 -9.74 6.45 -21.61
N GLU A 79 -10.68 5.65 -22.10
CA GLU A 79 -12.10 5.76 -21.74
C GLU A 79 -12.40 5.24 -20.33
N ASN A 80 -11.63 4.27 -19.82
CA ASN A 80 -11.90 3.56 -18.57
C ASN A 80 -10.64 3.39 -17.69
N PRO A 81 -10.00 4.48 -17.23
CA PRO A 81 -8.77 4.40 -16.45
C PRO A 81 -8.94 3.63 -15.12
N ASN A 82 -10.17 3.54 -14.62
CA ASN A 82 -10.48 2.76 -13.41
C ASN A 82 -10.20 1.25 -13.55
N LEU A 83 -10.17 0.70 -14.78
CA LEU A 83 -9.79 -0.70 -15.00
C LEU A 83 -8.39 -0.98 -14.48
N LEU A 84 -7.48 -0.02 -14.65
CA LEU A 84 -6.08 -0.13 -14.24
C LEU A 84 -5.94 -0.16 -12.71
N SER A 85 -6.72 0.66 -12.00
CA SER A 85 -6.70 0.70 -10.52
C SER A 85 -7.20 -0.58 -9.83
N ARG A 86 -7.99 -1.42 -10.54
CA ARG A 86 -8.63 -2.60 -9.93
C ARG A 86 -7.65 -3.72 -9.62
N ARG A 87 -6.63 -3.94 -10.48
CA ARG A 87 -5.59 -4.96 -10.24
C ARG A 87 -4.82 -4.66 -8.96
N TYR A 88 -4.38 -3.43 -8.74
CA TYR A 88 -3.62 -3.13 -7.53
C TYR A 88 -4.45 -3.27 -6.25
N ARG A 89 -5.75 -2.99 -6.29
CA ARG A 89 -6.64 -3.26 -5.15
C ARG A 89 -6.88 -4.76 -4.91
N SER A 90 -6.74 -5.62 -5.91
CA SER A 90 -6.90 -7.08 -5.77
C SER A 90 -5.60 -7.81 -5.44
N ASP A 91 -4.48 -7.33 -5.97
CA ASP A 91 -3.17 -7.99 -5.92
C ASP A 91 -2.36 -7.55 -4.71
N SER A 92 -2.48 -6.27 -4.33
CA SER A 92 -1.81 -5.81 -3.14
C SER A 92 -2.54 -6.36 -1.90
N ASN A 93 -1.81 -7.09 -1.06
CA ASN A 93 -2.25 -7.36 0.32
C ASN A 93 -2.25 -6.07 1.19
N VAL A 94 -2.12 -4.92 0.53
CA VAL A 94 -1.95 -3.60 1.10
C VAL A 94 -3.34 -3.04 1.30
N GLY A 95 -3.60 -2.58 2.52
CA GLY A 95 -4.95 -2.15 2.92
C GLY A 95 -5.43 -0.87 2.22
N GLU A 96 -4.52 -0.12 1.61
CA GLU A 96 -4.78 1.23 1.10
C GLU A 96 -3.77 1.58 0.00
N VAL A 97 -4.27 2.19 -1.07
CA VAL A 97 -3.47 2.78 -2.16
C VAL A 97 -3.76 4.27 -2.13
N GLU A 98 -2.72 5.08 -2.04
CA GLU A 98 -2.77 6.54 -2.00
C GLU A 98 -2.17 7.14 -3.28
N ASP A 99 -2.50 8.40 -3.58
CA ASP A 99 -1.89 9.18 -4.67
C ASP A 99 -1.79 8.46 -6.04
N PHE A 100 -2.84 7.72 -6.39
CA PHE A 100 -2.93 6.96 -7.64
C PHE A 100 -3.02 7.87 -8.87
N ASP A 101 -2.08 7.71 -9.80
CA ASP A 101 -1.98 8.43 -11.07
C ASP A 101 -1.74 7.45 -12.24
N VAL A 102 -2.21 7.83 -13.42
CA VAL A 102 -2.06 7.05 -14.66
C VAL A 102 -1.69 7.97 -15.81
N ASP A 103 -0.60 7.67 -16.49
CA ASP A 103 -0.18 8.29 -17.75
C ASP A 103 -0.23 7.26 -18.89
N ILE A 104 -0.89 7.63 -19.99
CA ILE A 104 -1.04 6.77 -21.18
C ILE A 104 -0.30 7.42 -22.34
N ASP A 105 0.79 6.80 -22.78
CA ASP A 105 1.55 7.22 -23.96
C ASP A 105 1.20 6.33 -25.15
N ALA A 106 0.08 6.65 -25.80
CA ALA A 106 -0.41 5.92 -26.95
C ALA A 106 0.59 5.84 -28.11
N ARG A 107 1.54 6.79 -28.21
CA ARG A 107 2.55 6.78 -29.29
C ARG A 107 3.62 5.71 -29.11
N ASN A 108 3.83 5.27 -27.87
CA ASN A 108 4.84 4.27 -27.53
C ASN A 108 4.21 2.98 -26.99
N ALA A 109 2.87 2.84 -27.08
CA ALA A 109 2.10 1.72 -26.52
C ALA A 109 2.42 1.45 -25.04
N LYS A 110 2.52 2.53 -24.24
CA LYS A 110 2.90 2.46 -22.83
C LYS A 110 1.83 3.01 -21.91
N VAL A 111 1.61 2.31 -20.81
CA VAL A 111 0.80 2.77 -19.68
C VAL A 111 1.72 2.83 -18.47
N THR A 112 1.85 4.01 -17.88
CA THR A 112 2.60 4.23 -16.63
C THR A 112 1.61 4.49 -15.51
N ILE A 113 1.77 3.78 -14.41
CA ILE A 113 0.89 3.87 -13.25
C ILE A 113 1.77 4.15 -12.04
N SER A 114 1.41 5.14 -11.23
CA SER A 114 2.15 5.43 -10.00
C SER A 114 1.23 5.58 -8.82
N PHE A 115 1.64 5.09 -7.65
CA PHE A 115 0.85 5.19 -6.42
C PHE A 115 1.69 4.93 -5.17
N ASP A 116 1.16 5.36 -4.02
CA ASP A 116 1.77 5.17 -2.72
C ASP A 116 1.08 4.04 -1.94
N THR A 117 1.87 3.31 -1.17
CA THR A 117 1.48 2.08 -0.48
C THR A 117 2.06 2.07 0.93
N PRO A 118 1.30 2.56 1.94
CA PRO A 118 1.76 2.59 3.31
C PRO A 118 1.98 1.18 3.89
N GLY A 119 3.11 0.99 4.57
CA GLY A 119 3.46 -0.26 5.25
C GLY A 119 3.57 -1.48 4.33
N LEU A 120 4.10 -1.30 3.11
CA LEU A 120 4.40 -2.40 2.21
C LEU A 120 5.42 -3.38 2.81
N ALA A 121 6.49 -2.85 3.41
CA ALA A 121 7.49 -3.63 4.14
C ALA A 121 7.18 -3.66 5.64
N TYR A 122 7.31 -4.84 6.24
CA TYR A 122 6.97 -5.09 7.64
C TYR A 122 8.23 -5.18 8.50
N ASN A 123 8.32 -4.36 9.55
CA ASN A 123 9.39 -4.49 10.54
C ASN A 123 9.08 -5.64 11.51
N LEU A 124 9.74 -6.78 11.30
CA LEU A 124 9.69 -7.98 12.13
C LEU A 124 10.90 -8.03 13.08
N GLN A 125 10.94 -9.02 13.99
CA GLN A 125 11.98 -9.10 15.03
C GLN A 125 13.42 -9.10 14.47
N ASP A 126 13.60 -9.69 13.29
CA ASP A 126 14.90 -9.93 12.68
C ASP A 126 15.23 -8.96 11.52
N GLY A 127 14.35 -8.00 11.22
CA GLY A 127 14.54 -7.06 10.14
C GLY A 127 13.25 -6.66 9.45
N TRP A 128 13.37 -5.91 8.36
CA TRP A 128 12.27 -5.61 7.47
C TRP A 128 12.03 -6.77 6.52
N THR A 129 10.77 -7.00 6.21
CA THR A 129 10.34 -8.11 5.36
C THR A 129 9.29 -7.64 4.37
N LEU A 130 9.53 -7.95 3.11
CA LEU A 130 8.65 -7.69 1.99
C LEU A 130 8.16 -9.04 1.43
N PHE A 131 6.84 -9.19 1.28
CA PHE A 131 6.20 -10.41 0.82
C PHE A 131 5.53 -10.19 -0.53
N GLY A 132 5.24 -11.27 -1.25
CA GLY A 132 4.39 -11.24 -2.45
C GLY A 132 5.09 -11.59 -3.75
N TYR A 133 6.36 -11.99 -3.69
CA TYR A 133 7.15 -12.32 -4.87
C TYR A 133 7.33 -13.83 -5.05
N THR A 134 6.33 -14.63 -4.66
CA THR A 134 6.39 -16.08 -4.87
C THR A 134 6.36 -16.38 -6.37
N GLY A 135 7.33 -17.15 -6.86
CA GLY A 135 7.46 -17.48 -8.28
C GLY A 135 8.31 -16.50 -9.09
N TYR A 136 8.95 -15.53 -8.42
CA TYR A 136 9.96 -14.68 -9.03
C TYR A 136 11.35 -15.31 -8.87
N GLU A 137 12.23 -15.02 -9.83
CA GLU A 137 13.64 -15.39 -9.82
C GLU A 137 14.50 -14.17 -9.50
N LEU A 138 15.58 -14.37 -8.74
CA LEU A 138 16.54 -13.30 -8.46
C LEU A 138 17.38 -13.00 -9.71
N GLU A 139 17.43 -11.74 -10.12
CA GLU A 139 18.30 -11.27 -11.20
C GLU A 139 19.54 -10.56 -10.65
N GLU A 140 19.35 -9.62 -9.70
CA GLU A 140 20.42 -8.86 -9.04
C GLU A 140 20.08 -8.64 -7.56
N GLU A 141 21.09 -8.71 -6.69
CA GLU A 141 20.95 -8.45 -5.25
C GLU A 141 22.07 -7.49 -4.79
N GLY A 142 21.66 -6.35 -4.26
CA GLY A 142 22.51 -5.31 -3.71
C GLY A 142 21.99 -4.79 -2.37
N ASN A 143 22.76 -3.88 -1.75
CA ASN A 143 22.34 -3.28 -0.47
C ASN A 143 21.31 -2.16 -0.66
N ASP A 144 21.24 -1.59 -1.85
CA ASP A 144 20.39 -0.47 -2.25
C ASP A 144 19.32 -0.86 -3.26
N GLU A 145 19.51 -1.95 -4.00
CA GLU A 145 18.60 -2.41 -5.04
C GLU A 145 18.52 -3.94 -5.07
N VAL A 146 17.31 -4.48 -5.29
CA VAL A 146 17.09 -5.90 -5.61
C VAL A 146 16.27 -5.97 -6.88
N VAL A 147 16.73 -6.72 -7.87
CA VAL A 147 16.05 -6.92 -9.14
C VAL A 147 15.54 -8.33 -9.22
N LEU A 148 14.23 -8.48 -9.43
CA LEU A 148 13.56 -9.75 -9.64
C LEU A 148 12.98 -9.80 -11.04
N LYS A 149 12.79 -11.01 -11.55
CA LYS A 149 12.10 -11.23 -12.82
C LYS A 149 11.11 -12.37 -12.70
N ALA A 150 10.07 -12.31 -13.51
CA ALA A 150 9.12 -13.41 -13.64
C ALA A 150 8.49 -13.41 -15.02
N ALA A 151 7.93 -14.56 -15.40
CA ALA A 151 7.16 -14.71 -16.62
C ALA A 151 5.95 -15.59 -16.37
N TRP A 152 4.79 -15.17 -16.86
CA TRP A 152 3.56 -15.96 -16.80
C TRP A 152 2.59 -15.55 -17.90
N THR A 153 1.42 -16.20 -17.91
CA THR A 153 0.34 -15.87 -18.84
C THR A 153 -0.75 -15.10 -18.11
N LEU A 154 -1.16 -13.96 -18.66
CA LEU A 154 -2.24 -13.13 -18.14
C LEU A 154 -3.52 -13.29 -18.97
N ASN A 155 -4.66 -13.25 -18.28
CA ASN A 155 -5.99 -13.09 -18.85
C ASN A 155 -6.85 -12.30 -17.85
N ASN A 156 -6.78 -10.97 -17.93
CA ASN A 156 -7.41 -10.06 -16.96
C ASN A 156 -7.76 -8.71 -17.60
N GLU A 157 -8.10 -7.72 -16.79
CA GLU A 157 -8.47 -6.38 -17.26
C GLU A 157 -7.37 -5.65 -18.07
N TRP A 158 -6.08 -5.96 -17.89
CA TRP A 158 -4.97 -5.34 -18.65
C TRP A 158 -4.79 -5.95 -20.02
N THR A 159 -5.16 -7.22 -20.18
CA THR A 159 -5.18 -7.89 -21.48
C THR A 159 -6.56 -7.87 -22.12
N LEU A 160 -7.51 -7.13 -21.54
CA LEU A 160 -8.93 -7.13 -21.92
C LEU A 160 -9.51 -8.55 -22.06
N PHE A 161 -9.08 -9.44 -21.16
CA PHE A 161 -9.43 -10.86 -21.11
C PHE A 161 -8.92 -11.68 -22.31
N GLU A 162 -7.95 -11.17 -23.05
CA GLU A 162 -7.15 -11.97 -23.98
C GLU A 162 -6.03 -12.67 -23.23
N THR A 163 -5.65 -13.85 -23.71
CA THR A 163 -4.53 -14.60 -23.15
C THR A 163 -3.24 -14.09 -23.76
N MET A 164 -2.37 -13.48 -22.96
CA MET A 164 -1.10 -12.91 -23.42
C MET A 164 0.04 -13.35 -22.50
N GLY A 165 1.25 -13.47 -23.05
CA GLY A 165 2.45 -13.65 -22.24
C GLY A 165 2.82 -12.34 -21.54
N LEU A 166 3.27 -12.41 -20.29
CA LEU A 166 3.84 -11.30 -19.56
C LEU A 166 5.28 -11.65 -19.15
N GLU A 167 6.20 -10.75 -19.49
CA GLU A 167 7.54 -10.68 -18.92
C GLU A 167 7.59 -9.50 -17.95
N GLU A 168 7.76 -9.79 -16.66
CA GLU A 168 7.81 -8.77 -15.60
C GLU A 168 9.23 -8.66 -15.03
N ARG A 169 9.71 -7.43 -14.89
CA ARG A 169 10.95 -7.08 -14.19
C ARG A 169 10.61 -6.15 -13.03
N VAL A 170 10.89 -6.59 -11.81
CA VAL A 170 10.67 -5.82 -10.58
C VAL A 170 11.99 -5.23 -10.12
N VAL A 171 12.02 -3.92 -9.90
CA VAL A 171 13.17 -3.22 -9.30
C VAL A 171 12.76 -2.71 -7.92
N ILE A 172 13.39 -3.20 -6.86
CA ILE A 172 13.09 -2.82 -5.48
C ILE A 172 14.23 -1.95 -4.98
N ASP A 173 14.02 -0.64 -4.90
CA ASP A 173 14.94 0.30 -4.27
C ASP A 173 14.76 0.25 -2.75
N LEU A 174 15.80 -0.20 -2.05
CA LEU A 174 15.82 -0.31 -0.60
C LEU A 174 16.13 1.06 0.05
N PRO A 175 15.64 1.29 1.28
CA PRO A 175 15.91 2.55 1.96
C PRO A 175 17.40 2.73 2.22
N SER A 176 17.86 3.98 2.17
CA SER A 176 19.27 4.32 2.42
C SER A 176 19.78 3.75 3.74
N GLY A 177 20.85 2.97 3.67
CA GLY A 177 21.46 2.33 4.83
C GLY A 177 20.92 0.95 5.16
N ALA A 178 20.03 0.41 4.31
CA ALA A 178 19.69 -1.01 4.30
C ALA A 178 20.96 -1.86 4.12
N GLN A 179 20.96 -3.01 4.79
CA GLN A 179 22.06 -3.96 4.84
C GLN A 179 21.49 -5.37 4.87
N ASP A 180 22.30 -6.35 4.46
CA ASP A 180 21.96 -7.77 4.53
C ASP A 180 20.63 -8.06 3.81
N ALA A 181 20.45 -7.48 2.62
CA ALA A 181 19.34 -7.82 1.74
C ALA A 181 19.49 -9.28 1.29
N ASP A 182 18.43 -10.08 1.43
CA ASP A 182 18.41 -11.49 1.09
C ASP A 182 17.02 -11.87 0.55
N PHE A 183 16.98 -12.35 -0.69
CA PHE A 183 15.76 -12.85 -1.33
C PHE A 183 15.64 -14.38 -1.24
N ASP A 184 14.59 -14.86 -0.57
CA ASP A 184 14.21 -16.27 -0.55
C ASP A 184 13.23 -16.57 -1.68
N GLU A 185 13.73 -17.09 -2.80
CA GLU A 185 12.93 -17.50 -3.97
C GLU A 185 11.82 -18.51 -3.61
N SER A 186 12.04 -19.36 -2.60
CA SER A 186 11.09 -20.42 -2.25
C SER A 186 9.82 -19.88 -1.58
N SER A 187 9.97 -18.81 -0.80
CA SER A 187 8.84 -18.13 -0.16
C SER A 187 8.41 -16.87 -0.91
N GLY A 188 9.25 -16.33 -1.79
CA GLY A 188 9.02 -15.05 -2.44
C GLY A 188 9.11 -13.88 -1.46
N THR A 189 10.08 -13.95 -0.56
CA THR A 189 10.25 -13.00 0.54
C THR A 189 11.60 -12.32 0.43
N LEU A 190 11.60 -10.98 0.42
CA LEU A 190 12.81 -10.18 0.55
C LEU A 190 12.96 -9.72 1.99
N THR A 191 14.10 -9.99 2.61
CA THR A 191 14.44 -9.48 3.94
C THR A 191 15.60 -8.51 3.85
N TYR A 192 15.62 -7.51 4.72
CA TYR A 192 16.75 -6.60 4.87
C TYR A 192 16.79 -6.02 6.28
N SER A 193 17.97 -5.66 6.76
CA SER A 193 18.14 -4.94 8.02
C SER A 193 18.29 -3.44 7.77
N LEU A 194 17.65 -2.63 8.60
CA LEU A 194 17.88 -1.18 8.62
C LEU A 194 18.40 -0.83 10.01
N PRO A 195 19.68 -0.46 10.18
CA PRO A 195 20.21 -0.10 11.47
C PRO A 195 19.37 1.02 12.08
N VAL A 196 19.03 0.90 13.36
CA VAL A 196 18.21 1.88 14.11
C VAL A 196 18.75 3.32 14.03
N ALA A 197 20.01 3.51 13.68
CA ALA A 197 20.61 4.83 13.46
C ALA A 197 20.18 5.50 12.14
N ALA A 198 19.76 4.72 11.15
CA ALA A 198 19.30 5.18 9.83
C ALA A 198 17.76 5.30 9.76
N ALA A 199 17.01 4.57 10.59
CA ALA A 199 15.61 4.92 10.84
C ALA A 199 15.60 6.26 11.58
N GLY A 200 15.52 7.36 10.84
CA GLY A 200 15.58 8.71 11.39
C GLY A 200 14.70 8.76 12.63
N LYS A 201 15.23 9.34 13.73
CA LYS A 201 14.47 9.58 14.97
C LYS A 201 13.07 10.04 14.55
N GLY A 202 12.05 9.16 14.61
CA GLY A 202 10.77 9.43 13.95
C GLY A 202 10.22 10.79 14.38
N PHE A 203 9.26 11.39 13.66
CA PHE A 203 8.80 12.77 13.92
C PHE A 203 8.73 13.13 15.42
N LEU A 204 8.22 12.20 16.26
CA LEU A 204 8.17 12.33 17.71
C LEU A 204 9.54 12.44 18.40
N GLU A 205 10.51 11.61 18.04
CA GLU A 205 11.87 11.63 18.60
C GLU A 205 12.71 12.77 17.99
N ALA A 206 12.57 13.08 16.69
CA ALA A 206 13.21 14.24 16.07
C ALA A 206 12.73 15.56 16.69
N ASN A 207 11.43 15.64 17.00
CA ASN A 207 10.81 16.82 17.60
C ASN A 207 10.58 16.66 19.10
N LYS A 208 11.22 15.69 19.76
CA LYS A 208 10.99 15.37 21.17
C LYS A 208 11.04 16.58 22.07
N THR A 209 12.07 17.41 21.91
CA THR A 209 12.22 18.64 22.70
C THR A 209 11.10 19.63 22.41
N ALA A 210 10.77 19.87 21.13
CA ALA A 210 9.71 20.79 20.75
C ALA A 210 8.33 20.33 21.24
N LEU A 211 7.99 19.06 21.03
CA LEU A 211 6.77 18.44 21.52
C LEU A 211 6.70 18.48 23.05
N THR A 212 7.79 18.16 23.75
CA THR A 212 7.85 18.25 25.22
C THR A 212 7.57 19.68 25.69
N ILE A 213 8.13 20.70 25.03
CA ILE A 213 7.87 22.11 25.33
C ILE A 213 6.39 22.44 25.10
N VAL A 214 5.84 22.08 23.95
CA VAL A 214 4.42 22.35 23.60
C VAL A 214 3.48 21.67 24.59
N PHE A 215 3.67 20.38 24.89
CA PHE A 215 2.85 19.66 25.86
C PHE A 215 2.99 20.23 27.28
N SER A 216 4.21 20.62 27.69
CA SER A 216 4.43 21.25 28.99
C SER A 216 3.73 22.61 29.11
N LEU A 217 3.75 23.42 28.04
CA LEU A 217 3.04 24.70 27.99
C LEU A 217 1.53 24.51 28.01
N LEU A 218 1.00 23.55 27.24
CA LEU A 218 -0.43 23.21 27.26
C LEU A 218 -0.88 22.74 28.65
N MET A 219 -0.08 21.91 29.32
CA MET A 219 -0.36 21.50 30.71
C MET A 219 -0.29 22.67 31.70
N ALA A 220 0.68 23.57 31.55
CA ALA A 220 0.77 24.74 32.42
C ALA A 220 -0.43 25.69 32.21
N LEU A 221 -0.81 25.94 30.96
CA LEU A 221 -1.97 26.78 30.63
C LEU A 221 -3.29 26.15 31.10
N SER A 222 -3.45 24.83 30.97
CA SER A 222 -4.65 24.15 31.46
C SER A 222 -4.74 24.20 32.99
N LEU A 223 -3.61 24.07 33.70
CA LEU A 223 -3.55 24.26 35.15
C LEU A 223 -3.93 25.69 35.55
N VAL A 224 -3.41 26.70 34.85
CA VAL A 224 -3.76 28.12 35.09
C VAL A 224 -5.24 28.37 34.83
N ALA A 225 -5.80 27.84 33.74
CA ALA A 225 -7.22 27.96 33.43
C ALA A 225 -8.10 27.27 34.50
N LEU A 226 -7.70 26.08 34.96
CA LEU A 226 -8.38 25.37 36.05
C LEU A 226 -8.35 26.19 37.36
N LEU A 227 -7.19 26.70 37.74
CA LEU A 227 -7.04 27.57 38.92
C LEU A 227 -7.88 28.84 38.78
N PHE A 228 -7.92 29.45 37.60
CA PHE A 228 -8.77 30.60 37.32
C PHE A 228 -10.25 30.26 37.49
N LEU A 229 -10.72 29.12 36.96
CA LEU A 229 -12.11 28.68 37.12
C LEU A 229 -12.46 28.39 38.59
N LEU A 230 -11.56 27.77 39.35
CA LEU A 230 -11.78 27.45 40.77
C LEU A 230 -11.72 28.68 41.68
N THR A 231 -10.91 29.68 41.33
CA THR A 231 -10.79 30.93 42.11
C THR A 231 -11.78 32.01 41.67
N ARG A 232 -12.44 31.84 40.51
CA ARG A 232 -13.48 32.75 40.07
C ARG A 232 -14.63 32.67 41.06
N LYS A 233 -14.84 33.76 41.79
CA LYS A 233 -16.02 33.90 42.66
C LYS A 233 -17.26 33.67 41.78
N PRO A 234 -18.13 32.69 42.10
CA PRO A 234 -19.35 32.52 41.34
C PRO A 234 -20.09 33.86 41.35
N ALA A 235 -20.56 34.28 40.17
CA ALA A 235 -21.35 35.49 40.06
C ALA A 235 -22.47 35.39 41.10
N PRO A 236 -22.74 36.47 41.87
CA PRO A 236 -23.85 36.46 42.79
C PRO A 236 -25.08 36.02 42.01
N ALA A 237 -25.75 34.98 42.50
CA ALA A 237 -26.96 34.48 41.87
C ALA A 237 -27.86 35.70 41.65
N GLN A 238 -28.10 36.06 40.38
CA GLN A 238 -29.08 37.07 40.13
C GLN A 238 -30.38 36.53 40.71
N PRO A 239 -31.09 37.33 41.53
CA PRO A 239 -32.38 36.91 42.02
C PRO A 239 -33.19 36.55 40.78
N VAL A 240 -33.51 35.26 40.63
CA VAL A 240 -34.45 34.81 39.62
C VAL A 240 -35.70 35.60 39.96
N ALA A 241 -36.01 36.61 39.13
CA ALA A 241 -37.24 37.35 39.26
C ALA A 241 -38.32 36.28 39.36
N ALA A 242 -39.11 36.31 40.43
CA ALA A 242 -40.22 35.39 40.58
C ALA A 242 -41.01 35.47 39.29
N TYR A 243 -40.88 34.43 38.45
CA TYR A 243 -41.70 34.34 37.26
C TYR A 243 -43.13 34.44 37.80
N PRO A 244 -43.95 35.37 37.28
CA PRO A 244 -45.35 35.40 37.66
C PRO A 244 -45.86 33.98 37.47
N HIS A 245 -46.35 33.38 38.56
CA HIS A 245 -47.01 32.09 38.48
C HIS A 245 -48.03 32.20 37.36
N PRO A 246 -47.88 31.47 36.24
CA PRO A 246 -48.94 31.44 35.26
C PRO A 246 -50.17 30.92 35.98
N GLU A 247 -51.21 31.74 35.96
CA GLU A 247 -52.54 31.39 36.44
C GLU A 247 -52.90 30.03 35.82
N PRO A 248 -53.37 29.05 36.62
CA PRO A 248 -53.66 27.73 36.11
C PRO A 248 -54.70 27.88 34.99
N PRO A 249 -54.42 27.41 33.76
CA PRO A 249 -55.39 27.49 32.68
C PRO A 249 -56.62 26.69 33.07
N ALA A 250 -57.72 27.39 33.33
CA ALA A 250 -59.03 26.79 33.47
C ALA A 250 -59.41 26.19 32.11
N GLY A 251 -59.41 24.85 32.03
CA GLY A 251 -59.93 24.10 30.90
C GLY A 251 -58.92 23.91 29.77
N ARG A 252 -58.23 22.77 29.79
CA ARG A 252 -57.80 22.15 28.55
C ARG A 252 -57.81 20.63 28.69
N ASP A 253 -58.53 20.04 27.75
CA ASP A 253 -58.85 18.63 27.66
C ASP A 253 -57.61 17.74 27.67
N THR A 254 -57.82 16.56 28.25
CA THR A 254 -56.94 15.41 28.34
C THR A 254 -56.19 15.17 27.02
N PHE A 255 -54.93 15.61 26.94
CA PHE A 255 -54.05 15.20 25.85
C PHE A 255 -53.56 13.78 26.15
N VAL A 256 -54.14 12.81 25.44
CA VAL A 256 -53.65 11.43 25.41
C VAL A 256 -52.32 11.45 24.66
N ALA A 257 -51.23 11.17 25.39
CA ALA A 257 -49.91 11.04 24.78
C ALA A 257 -49.93 9.89 23.75
N PRO A 258 -49.48 10.12 22.50
CA PRO A 258 -49.30 9.05 21.55
C PRO A 258 -48.21 8.09 22.04
N ALA A 259 -48.46 6.80 21.89
CA ALA A 259 -47.54 5.73 22.26
C ALA A 259 -46.17 5.89 21.56
N PRO A 260 -45.08 5.53 22.24
CA PRO A 260 -43.75 5.56 21.63
C PRO A 260 -43.71 4.65 20.39
N PRO A 261 -43.01 5.06 19.31
CA PRO A 261 -42.84 4.22 18.13
C PRO A 261 -42.15 2.92 18.52
N ALA A 262 -42.68 1.80 18.04
CA ALA A 262 -42.11 0.48 18.24
C ALA A 262 -40.66 0.44 17.73
N ALA A 263 -39.80 -0.21 18.49
CA ALA A 263 -38.41 -0.47 18.11
C ALA A 263 -38.36 -1.15 16.73
N PRO A 264 -37.35 -0.84 15.89
CA PRO A 264 -37.16 -1.52 14.62
C PRO A 264 -36.96 -3.01 14.87
N VAL A 265 -37.78 -3.81 14.20
CA VAL A 265 -37.69 -5.27 14.16
C VAL A 265 -36.37 -5.62 13.47
N GLU A 266 -35.46 -6.30 14.18
CA GLU A 266 -34.33 -7.00 13.57
C GLU A 266 -34.90 -8.00 12.55
N SER A 267 -34.67 -7.71 11.27
CA SER A 267 -34.95 -8.65 10.20
C SER A 267 -33.83 -9.69 10.19
N GLU A 268 -34.09 -10.85 10.79
CA GLU A 268 -33.36 -12.09 10.50
C GLU A 268 -33.57 -12.43 9.02
N ALA A 269 -32.68 -11.91 8.17
CA ALA A 269 -32.52 -12.42 6.82
C ALA A 269 -31.69 -13.70 6.89
N GLY A 270 -32.38 -14.83 7.03
CA GLY A 270 -31.83 -16.14 6.74
C GLY A 270 -31.44 -16.24 5.28
N GLY A 271 -30.13 -16.35 5.03
CA GLY A 271 -29.56 -16.81 3.78
C GLY A 271 -28.99 -18.21 3.96
N THR A 272 -29.82 -19.23 3.74
CA THR A 272 -29.31 -20.58 3.45
C THR A 272 -28.81 -20.61 2.02
N GLU A 273 -27.49 -20.52 1.83
CA GLU A 273 -26.85 -20.87 0.56
C GLU A 273 -26.20 -22.26 0.72
N GLN A 274 -26.83 -23.23 0.05
CA GLN A 274 -26.30 -24.57 -0.14
C GLN A 274 -25.06 -24.49 -1.04
N ALA A 275 -23.87 -24.71 -0.47
CA ALA A 275 -22.70 -25.03 -1.27
C ALA A 275 -22.59 -26.55 -1.43
N ALA A 276 -22.62 -26.95 -2.70
CA ALA A 276 -22.45 -28.31 -3.17
C ALA A 276 -21.13 -28.94 -2.69
N GLY A 277 -21.19 -30.23 -2.38
CA GLY A 277 -20.05 -31.01 -1.93
C GLY A 277 -18.99 -31.16 -3.02
N VAL A 278 -17.74 -30.95 -2.61
CA VAL A 278 -16.57 -31.51 -3.26
C VAL A 278 -15.87 -32.39 -2.24
N THR A 279 -16.02 -33.70 -2.42
CA THR A 279 -15.31 -34.74 -1.69
C THR A 279 -13.90 -34.83 -2.27
N MET A 280 -12.86 -34.53 -1.48
CA MET A 280 -11.49 -34.91 -1.78
C MET A 280 -11.02 -35.94 -0.74
N PRO A 281 -10.40 -37.06 -1.17
CA PRO A 281 -9.92 -38.06 -0.24
C PRO A 281 -8.64 -37.60 0.45
N HIS A 282 -8.59 -37.84 1.75
CA HIS A 282 -7.45 -37.64 2.62
C HIS A 282 -6.79 -39.01 2.84
N GLU A 283 -5.48 -39.14 2.61
CA GLU A 283 -4.61 -40.01 3.41
C GLU A 283 -3.14 -39.72 3.12
N GLY A 284 -2.39 -39.44 4.18
CA GLY A 284 -0.97 -39.10 4.13
C GLY A 284 -0.51 -38.58 5.49
N THR A 285 -0.46 -39.47 6.49
CA THR A 285 0.09 -39.21 7.83
C THR A 285 1.61 -39.05 7.75
N GLY A 286 2.06 -37.80 7.77
CA GLY A 286 3.46 -37.40 7.95
C GLY A 286 3.54 -36.31 9.02
N ASP A 287 4.62 -36.36 9.81
CA ASP A 287 4.86 -35.55 11.00
C ASP A 287 4.48 -34.06 10.86
N ILE A 288 3.61 -33.59 11.74
CA ILE A 288 3.03 -32.23 11.70
C ILE A 288 4.11 -31.24 12.12
N ALA A 289 4.75 -30.61 11.12
CA ALA A 289 5.49 -29.37 11.34
C ALA A 289 4.56 -28.34 12.01
N PRO A 290 5.06 -27.54 12.97
CA PRO A 290 4.24 -26.54 13.64
C PRO A 290 3.57 -25.65 12.60
N SER A 291 2.24 -25.52 12.68
CA SER A 291 1.48 -24.72 11.75
C SER A 291 1.95 -23.27 11.79
N PRO A 292 2.16 -22.61 10.63
CA PRO A 292 2.63 -21.23 10.60
C PRO A 292 1.62 -20.32 11.32
N GLN A 293 2.12 -19.46 12.21
CA GLN A 293 1.32 -18.56 13.06
C GLN A 293 0.69 -17.39 12.29
N TYR A 294 1.08 -17.18 11.03
CA TYR A 294 0.64 -16.08 10.18
C TYR A 294 0.10 -16.62 8.84
N CYS A 295 -0.82 -15.86 8.24
CA CYS A 295 -1.30 -16.14 6.89
C CYS A 295 -0.15 -15.98 5.89
N ARG A 296 0.15 -17.04 5.14
CA ARG A 296 1.22 -17.01 4.12
C ARG A 296 0.98 -16.00 3.00
N LYS A 297 -0.28 -15.63 2.74
CA LYS A 297 -0.61 -14.65 1.69
C LYS A 297 -0.42 -13.22 2.16
N CYS A 298 -0.90 -12.86 3.36
CA CYS A 298 -0.99 -11.45 3.78
C CYS A 298 -0.28 -11.10 5.10
N GLY A 299 0.43 -12.04 5.73
CA GLY A 299 1.15 -11.84 6.98
C GLY A 299 0.27 -11.62 8.23
N HIS A 300 -1.06 -11.57 8.10
CA HIS A 300 -1.94 -11.37 9.26
C HIS A 300 -1.91 -12.59 10.21
N PRO A 301 -1.94 -12.39 11.55
CA PRO A 301 -1.99 -13.50 12.50
C PRO A 301 -3.13 -14.47 12.17
N ARG A 302 -2.84 -15.76 12.19
CA ARG A 302 -3.85 -16.79 11.97
C ARG A 302 -4.86 -16.75 13.11
N GLY A 303 -6.13 -16.95 12.78
CA GLY A 303 -7.19 -17.10 13.78
C GLY A 303 -7.12 -18.46 14.47
N SER A 304 -8.24 -18.93 15.01
CA SER A 304 -8.27 -20.27 15.61
C SER A 304 -7.93 -21.34 14.57
N PRO A 305 -7.29 -22.46 14.95
CA PRO A 305 -6.91 -23.52 14.02
C PRO A 305 -8.09 -24.20 13.29
N GLU A 306 -9.33 -23.90 13.68
CA GLU A 306 -10.56 -24.36 13.03
C GLU A 306 -10.95 -23.50 11.81
N GLU A 307 -10.36 -22.32 11.66
CA GLU A 307 -10.64 -21.44 10.53
C GLU A 307 -10.00 -21.97 9.25
N LYS A 308 -10.77 -21.97 8.17
CA LYS A 308 -10.33 -22.44 6.85
C LYS A 308 -9.73 -21.33 5.98
N PHE A 309 -10.00 -20.07 6.34
CA PHE A 309 -9.64 -18.90 5.54
C PHE A 309 -9.08 -17.79 6.44
N CYS A 310 -8.14 -17.02 5.91
CA CYS A 310 -7.62 -15.85 6.61
C CYS A 310 -8.71 -14.79 6.78
N ARG A 311 -8.90 -14.30 8.02
CA ARG A 311 -9.88 -13.25 8.33
C ARG A 311 -9.62 -11.91 7.62
N LYS A 312 -8.38 -11.63 7.22
CA LYS A 312 -8.02 -10.36 6.54
C LYS A 312 -8.19 -10.46 5.02
N CYS A 313 -7.58 -11.46 4.37
CA CYS A 313 -7.53 -11.53 2.91
C CYS A 313 -8.38 -12.66 2.29
N GLY A 314 -9.06 -13.48 3.09
CA GLY A 314 -9.88 -14.59 2.60
C GLY A 314 -9.11 -15.78 2.01
N ALA A 315 -7.77 -15.74 1.99
CA ALA A 315 -6.97 -16.82 1.43
C ALA A 315 -7.13 -18.13 2.22
N PRO A 316 -7.23 -19.30 1.56
CA PRO A 316 -7.33 -20.58 2.23
C PRO A 316 -6.06 -20.87 3.03
N HIS A 317 -6.28 -21.50 4.18
CA HIS A 317 -5.23 -21.97 5.06
C HIS A 317 -4.64 -23.27 4.50
N SER A 318 -3.63 -23.15 3.63
CA SER A 318 -2.77 -24.27 3.23
C SER A 318 -1.86 -24.76 4.36
#